data_AF-A0A6J6I235-F1
#
_entry.id   AF-A0A6J6I235-F1
#
_cell.length_a   1.000
_cell.length_b   1.000
_cell.length_c   1.000
_cell.angle_alpha   90.00
_cell.angle_beta   90.00
_cell.angle_gamma   90.00
#
_symmetry.space_group_name_H-M   'P 1'
#
loop_
_entity.id
_entity.type
_entity.pdbx_description
1 polymer ?
#
loop_
_entity_poly.entity_id
_entity_poly.type
_entity_poly.pdbx_seq_one_letter_code
_entity_poly.pdbx_strand_id
1 'polypeptide(L)' 'MFLGEDLLAWLVLAIGGALAVGTALALVRPPKEKESGDLARPPMARSVVMIALGSIAAIWGIASLIA' A
#
# COMPACT_ATOMS: atom_id res chain seq x y z
N MET A 1 -0.18 13.03 23.86
CA MET A 1 0.24 12.91 22.45
C MET A 1 -0.67 11.88 21.80
N PHE A 2 -1.45 12.23 20.77
CA PHE A 2 -2.57 11.42 20.24
C PHE A 2 -2.18 10.01 19.75
N LEU A 3 -0.90 9.79 19.39
CA LEU A 3 -0.40 8.49 18.93
C LEU A 3 0.44 7.73 19.98
N GLY A 4 0.69 8.31 21.15
CA GLY A 4 1.18 7.60 22.35
C GLY A 4 2.29 6.56 22.13
N GLU A 5 2.13 5.41 22.80
CA GLU A 5 3.00 4.23 22.73
C GLU A 5 2.85 3.45 21.40
N ASP A 6 1.70 3.61 20.74
CA ASP A 6 1.32 2.88 19.52
C ASP A 6 1.62 3.64 18.23
N LEU A 7 2.39 4.73 18.31
CA LEU A 7 2.68 5.60 17.16
C LEU A 7 3.22 4.80 15.97
N LEU A 8 4.16 3.89 16.24
CA LEU A 8 4.72 3.03 15.20
C LEU A 8 3.66 2.10 14.60
N ALA A 9 2.79 1.51 15.41
CA ALA A 9 1.75 0.62 14.92
C ALA A 9 0.75 1.36 14.01
N TRP A 10 0.33 2.57 14.41
CA TRP A 10 -0.51 3.44 13.60
C TRP A 10 0.16 3.89 12.29
N LEU A 11 1.45 4.25 12.32
CA LEU A 11 2.19 4.62 11.11
C LEU A 11 2.38 3.44 10.16
N VAL A 12 2.74 2.27 10.69
CA VAL A 12 2.92 1.05 9.89
C VAL A 12 1.59 0.64 9.25
N LEU A 13 0.49 0.71 10.00
CA LEU A 13 -0.85 0.47 9.47
C LEU A 13 -1.20 1.46 8.36
N ALA A 14 -1.01 2.77 8.60
CA ALA A 14 -1.34 3.80 7.62
C ALA A 14 -0.54 3.65 6.33
N ILE A 15 0.79 3.47 6.44
CA ILE A 15 1.68 3.36 5.29
C ILE A 15 1.46 2.04 4.56
N GLY A 16 1.35 0.92 5.29
CA GLY A 16 1.08 -0.39 4.72
C GLY A 16 -0.26 -0.43 3.98
N GLY A 17 -1.32 0.08 4.61
CA GLY A 17 -2.64 0.18 4.02
C GLY A 17 -2.66 1.06 2.77
N ALA A 18 -2.02 2.23 2.82
CA ALA A 18 -1.91 3.13 1.67
C ALA A 18 -1.14 2.47 0.50
N LEU A 19 -0.04 1.78 0.78
CA LEU A 19 0.74 1.07 -0.24
C LEU A 19 -0.07 -0.04 -0.91
N ALA A 20 -0.77 -0.86 -0.12
CA ALA A 20 -1.57 -1.96 -0.64
C ALA A 20 -2.76 -1.45 -1.47
N VAL A 21 -3.58 -0.57 -0.89
CA VAL A 21 -4.81 -0.08 -1.52
C VAL A 21 -4.49 0.81 -2.71
N GLY A 22 -3.52 1.73 -2.58
CA GLY A 22 -3.13 2.64 -3.66
C GLY A 22 -2.60 1.88 -4.87
N THR A 23 -1.74 0.88 -4.65
CA THR A 23 -1.20 0.06 -5.75
C THR A 23 -2.28 -0.80 -6.40
N ALA A 24 -3.18 -1.39 -5.60
CA ALA A 24 -4.29 -2.17 -6.13
C ALA A 24 -5.26 -1.31 -6.96
N LEU A 25 -5.62 -0.11 -6.48
CA LEU A 25 -6.49 0.82 -7.20
C LEU A 25 -5.85 1.32 -8.48
N ALA A 26 -4.53 1.55 -8.51
CA ALA A 26 -3.81 1.92 -9.73
C ALA A 26 -3.88 0.82 -10.81
N LEU A 27 -3.94 -0.45 -10.41
CA LEU A 27 -4.12 -1.59 -11.33
C LEU A 27 -5.56 -1.76 -11.80
N VAL A 28 -6.54 -1.60 -10.90
CA VAL A 28 -7.97 -1.77 -11.21
C VAL A 28 -8.50 -0.59 -12.03
N ARG A 29 -8.04 0.63 -11.72
CA ARG A 29 -8.45 1.86 -12.39
C ARG A 29 -7.23 2.64 -12.88
N PRO A 30 -6.59 2.17 -13.97
CA PRO A 30 -5.45 2.88 -14.54
C PRO A 30 -5.87 4.27 -15.05
N PRO A 31 -4.94 5.23 -15.09
CA PRO A 31 -5.19 6.56 -15.64
C PRO A 31 -5.58 6.48 -17.12
N LYS A 32 -6.47 7.40 -17.55
CA LYS A 32 -7.01 7.44 -18.92
C LYS A 32 -6.01 8.00 -19.92
N GLU A 33 -5.21 8.97 -19.49
CA GLU A 33 -4.11 9.52 -20.28
C GLU A 33 -2.84 8.78 -19.92
N LYS A 34 -2.22 8.17 -20.92
CA LYS A 34 -0.88 7.59 -20.83
C LYS A 34 0.08 8.56 -21.50
N GLU A 35 1.19 8.88 -20.85
CA GLU A 35 2.19 9.77 -21.45
C GLU A 35 2.89 9.06 -22.62
N SER A 36 3.40 9.85 -23.58
CA SER A 36 4.21 9.29 -24.67
C SER A 36 5.47 8.65 -24.10
N GLY A 37 5.57 7.32 -24.18
CA GLY A 37 6.67 6.54 -23.60
C GLY A 37 6.24 5.60 -22.48
N ASP A 38 4.97 5.66 -22.05
CA ASP A 38 4.44 4.71 -21.07
C ASP A 38 4.44 3.28 -21.59
N LEU A 39 4.76 2.35 -20.69
CA LEU A 39 4.69 0.92 -20.97
C LEU A 39 3.24 0.53 -21.32
N ALA A 40 3.09 -0.34 -22.32
CA ALA A 40 1.78 -0.85 -22.74
C ALA A 40 1.00 -1.48 -21.57
N ARG A 41 1.73 -2.10 -20.64
CA ARG A 41 1.22 -2.64 -19.37
C ARG A 41 2.18 -2.28 -18.23
N PRO A 42 1.66 -1.84 -17.07
CA PRO A 42 2.50 -1.61 -15.89
C PRO A 42 3.23 -2.91 -15.47
N PRO A 43 4.40 -2.82 -14.83
CA PRO A 43 5.20 -3.96 -14.40
C PRO A 43 4.47 -4.76 -13.31
N MET A 44 3.67 -5.74 -13.73
CA MET A 44 2.75 -6.50 -12.87
C MET A 44 3.44 -7.14 -11.67
N ALA A 45 4.63 -7.70 -11.86
CA ALA A 45 5.39 -8.34 -10.78
C ALA A 45 5.70 -7.34 -9.65
N ARG A 46 6.12 -6.12 -10.00
CA ARG A 46 6.42 -5.06 -9.03
C ARG A 46 5.16 -4.66 -8.25
N SER A 47 4.04 -4.46 -8.95
CA SER A 47 2.79 -4.08 -8.31
C SER A 47 2.27 -5.15 -7.35
N VAL A 48 2.37 -6.43 -7.72
CA VAL A 48 1.97 -7.55 -6.83
C VAL A 48 2.83 -7.59 -5.58
N VAL A 49 4.15 -7.41 -5.71
CA VAL A 49 5.06 -7.36 -4.55
C VAL A 49 4.71 -6.19 -3.62
N MET A 50 4.44 -5.01 -4.18
CA MET A 50 4.04 -3.83 -3.40
C MET A 50 2.72 -4.05 -2.66
N ILE A 51 1.73 -4.66 -3.31
CA ILE A 51 0.45 -5.00 -2.67
C ILE A 51 0.67 -5.98 -1.51
N ALA A 52 1.45 -7.04 -1.74
CA ALA A 52 1.74 -8.04 -0.72
C ALA A 52 2.46 -7.42 0.49
N LEU A 53 3.50 -6.62 0.24
CA LEU A 53 4.28 -5.96 1.29
C LEU A 53 3.42 -4.98 2.10
N GLY A 54 2.64 -4.14 1.42
CA GLY A 54 1.70 -3.23 2.09
C GLY A 54 0.66 -3.97 2.93
N SER A 55 0.14 -5.10 2.42
CA SER A 55 -0.85 -5.91 3.13
C SER A 55 -0.26 -6.56 4.37
N ILE A 56 0.96 -7.12 4.28
CA ILE A 56 1.68 -7.69 5.43
C ILE A 56 1.92 -6.61 6.49
N ALA A 57 2.38 -5.43 6.09
CA ALA A 57 2.59 -4.31 7.00
C ALA A 57 1.28 -3.85 7.65
N ALA A 58 0.18 -3.75 6.89
CA ALA A 58 -1.12 -3.37 7.42
C ALA A 58 -1.65 -4.40 8.43
N ILE A 59 -1.56 -5.69 8.10
CA ILE A 59 -1.96 -6.78 9.00
C ILE A 59 -1.11 -6.75 10.28
N TRP A 60 0.20 -6.54 10.16
CA TRP A 60 1.08 -6.39 11.32
C TRP A 60 0.69 -5.20 12.19
N GLY A 61 0.45 -4.03 11.59
CA GLY A 61 0.01 -2.84 12.31
C GLY A 61 -1.31 -3.06 13.06
N ILE A 62 -2.29 -3.70 12.41
CA ILE A 62 -3.56 -4.10 13.07
C ILE A 62 -3.29 -5.06 14.23
N ALA A 63 -2.45 -6.08 14.03
CA ALA A 63 -2.12 -7.05 15.06
C ALA A 63 -1.45 -6.37 16.28
N SER A 64 -0.51 -5.45 16.06
CA SER A 64 0.14 -4.70 17.13
C SER A 64 -0.81 -3.76 17.89
N LEU A 65 -1.90 -3.31 17.30
CA LEU A 65 -2.90 -2.47 17.98
C LEU A 65 -3.91 -3.27 18.79
N ILE A 66 -4.05 -4.58 18.50
CA ILE A 66 -5.02 -5.46 19.16
C ILE A 66 -4.35 -6.30 20.27
N ALA A 67 -3.05 -6.61 20.11
CA ALA A 67 -2.26 -7.39 21.07
C ALA A 67 -1.81 -6.56 22.27
#